data_AF-A0A1F2XXK4-F1
#
_entry.id   AF-A0A1F2XXK4-F1
#
_cell.length_a   1.000
_cell.length_b   1.000
_cell.length_c   1.000
_cell.angle_alpha   90.00
_cell.angle_beta   90.00
_cell.angle_gamma   90.00
#
_symmetry.space_group_name_H-M   'P 1'
#
loop_
_entity.id
_entity.type
_entity.pdbx_description
1 polymer ?
#
loop_
_entity_poly.entity_id
_entity_poly.type
_entity_poly.pdbx_seq_one_letter_code
_entity_poly.pdbx_strand_id
1 'polypeptide(L)'
;MSGRDPDVVRGQFGGVPFFAAETSPPFLAGLTFRVGRADETAASAGLTHLVEHLVLPAASYPDVEHNGTVDNLYTTMWAAGEQAEVRRFIEEVLLRLQALPLERLDVERRILLAEEEAQPWSSVRQASALRFGPIGHGLSGYGEFGLRGFTVDEITRWTTERFTTGNAAIWMTDPSFELDISLPPGTPRPAPEPRPIGYIEHPCVYRGGQPGGVLLSMIAERSEAFTIGFRLLERRLRDRLRYELGFSYDVSGDLMPLTSGAAHAWIGADVSGGNVDGWCDEAVGAFDTLAADGPAEDELESEKARMRRSDVEPARWAGWLAWTAERHLLGEPYESRAESRRASESVTRGQIAETLAAARSSLLLLGPEDTPVLPGFAEYPLSSPSRIEGRRHRPFALPDRLRRHRRLLTVSPAGVSLTWRDGSRLTAQYDSTVLCFREEESRTLLTDDGFFVRIDAEDWTAGKKVLGEIDAAIPPELVVSEDPMLDARVEEVGQLARSTFKRTWMISDELKTLPRLLEDGEVLLALAKASRGWKLGLLALSDRRLHFVYGEGTKHSFVLERGRIPAQLDGSSTLKLFVEDEWISLTDVEPKGKAAELEQLLDST
;
A
#
# COMPACT_ATOMS: atom_id res chain seq x y z
N MET A 1 1.87 29.82 38.21
CA MET A 1 1.35 28.45 38.08
C MET A 1 2.29 27.54 38.83
N SER A 2 1.81 26.88 39.88
CA SER A 2 2.61 26.09 40.81
C SER A 2 3.21 24.87 40.13
N GLY A 3 4.53 24.68 40.26
CA GLY A 3 5.32 23.61 39.62
C GLY A 3 5.07 22.21 40.17
N ARG A 4 3.89 21.65 39.89
CA ARG A 4 3.71 20.20 39.78
C ARG A 4 3.53 19.87 38.29
N ASP A 5 4.24 18.85 37.82
CA ASP A 5 3.95 18.26 36.52
C ASP A 5 2.46 17.85 36.51
N PRO A 6 1.69 18.13 35.44
CA PRO A 6 0.29 17.70 35.38
C PRO A 6 0.23 16.18 35.42
N ASP A 7 -0.56 15.60 36.32
CA ASP A 7 -0.77 14.16 36.34
C ASP A 7 -1.65 13.75 35.16
N VAL A 8 -1.35 12.62 34.51
CA VAL A 8 -2.22 12.08 33.46
C VAL A 8 -3.48 11.51 34.09
N VAL A 9 -4.62 12.10 33.74
CA VAL A 9 -5.96 11.60 34.03
C VAL A 9 -6.28 10.47 33.06
N ARG A 10 -6.81 9.36 33.58
CA ARG A 10 -7.24 8.21 32.81
C ARG A 10 -8.71 7.93 33.08
N GLY A 11 -9.44 7.53 32.05
CA GLY A 11 -10.83 7.12 32.17
C GLY A 11 -11.30 6.46 30.89
N GLN A 12 -12.61 6.48 30.67
CA GLN A 12 -13.21 5.94 29.45
C GLN A 12 -14.42 6.77 29.02
N PHE A 13 -14.62 6.90 27.72
CA PHE A 13 -15.85 7.42 27.10
C PHE A 13 -16.50 6.28 26.31
N GLY A 14 -17.74 5.90 26.65
CA GLY A 14 -18.46 4.82 25.95
C GLY A 14 -17.68 3.50 25.81
N GLY A 15 -16.78 3.19 26.75
CA GLY A 15 -15.92 2.00 26.71
C GLY A 15 -14.57 2.19 26.01
N VAL A 16 -14.30 3.35 25.41
CA VAL A 16 -12.99 3.70 24.83
C VAL A 16 -12.11 4.36 25.89
N PRO A 17 -10.90 3.84 26.17
CA PRO A 17 -9.97 4.44 27.12
C PRO A 17 -9.47 5.81 26.66
N PHE A 18 -9.32 6.74 27.60
CA PHE A 18 -8.68 8.03 27.33
C PHE A 18 -7.50 8.31 28.25
N PHE A 19 -6.56 9.12 27.74
CA PHE A 19 -5.41 9.66 28.45
C PHE A 19 -5.38 11.18 28.29
N ALA A 20 -5.49 11.92 29.39
CA ALA A 20 -5.60 13.36 29.36
C ALA A 20 -4.65 14.04 30.34
N ALA A 21 -4.15 15.22 30.00
CA ALA A 21 -3.44 16.10 30.94
C ALA A 21 -3.74 17.55 30.59
N GLU A 22 -3.83 18.43 31.58
CA GLU A 22 -4.06 19.86 31.33
C GLU A 22 -2.78 20.50 30.77
N THR A 23 -2.83 21.02 29.54
CA THR A 23 -1.67 21.69 28.90
C THR A 23 -1.99 23.10 28.45
N SER A 24 -0.96 23.82 27.98
CA SER A 24 -1.16 25.13 27.35
C SER A 24 -1.90 25.00 26.01
N PRO A 25 -2.71 26.00 25.61
CA PRO A 25 -3.37 26.04 24.30
C PRO A 25 -2.41 25.96 23.10
N PRO A 26 -2.88 25.54 21.90
CA PRO A 26 -4.27 25.16 21.60
C PRO A 26 -4.69 23.84 22.28
N PHE A 27 -6.00 23.58 22.35
CA PHE A 27 -6.49 22.27 22.78
C PHE A 27 -6.26 21.27 21.65
N LEU A 28 -5.73 20.10 21.96
CA LEU A 28 -5.48 19.00 21.03
C LEU A 28 -6.20 17.76 21.54
N ALA A 29 -6.82 17.02 20.63
CA ALA A 29 -7.27 15.66 20.90
C ALA A 29 -7.10 14.78 19.66
N GLY A 30 -6.87 13.49 19.90
CA GLY A 30 -6.80 12.48 18.86
C GLY A 30 -7.50 11.19 19.25
N LEU A 31 -8.06 10.54 18.24
CA LEU A 31 -8.65 9.21 18.28
C LEU A 31 -7.74 8.28 17.49
N THR A 32 -7.11 7.35 18.19
CA THR A 32 -6.15 6.40 17.62
C THR A 32 -6.72 4.99 17.66
N PHE A 33 -6.60 4.27 16.55
CA PHE A 33 -6.98 2.87 16.42
C PHE A 33 -5.74 2.00 16.23
N ARG A 34 -5.72 0.80 16.82
CA ARG A 34 -4.74 -0.24 16.48
C ARG A 34 -5.19 -0.86 15.15
N VAL A 35 -4.93 -0.19 14.06
CA VAL A 35 -5.05 -0.75 12.71
C VAL A 35 -4.16 0.09 11.81
N GLY A 36 -3.29 -0.55 11.06
CA GLY A 36 -2.42 0.15 10.11
C GLY A 36 -2.10 -0.70 8.91
N ARG A 37 -1.10 -0.28 8.13
CA ARG A 37 -0.67 -0.99 6.92
C ARG A 37 -0.32 -2.46 7.20
N ALA A 38 0.26 -2.79 8.35
CA ALA A 38 0.65 -4.16 8.68
C ALA A 38 -0.53 -5.12 8.89
N ASP A 39 -1.75 -4.61 9.04
CA ASP A 39 -2.94 -5.43 9.24
C ASP A 39 -3.55 -5.98 7.95
N GLU A 40 -3.15 -5.43 6.82
CA GLU A 40 -3.64 -5.74 5.47
C GLU A 40 -2.87 -6.89 4.83
N THR A 41 -3.37 -7.39 3.71
CA THR A 41 -2.64 -8.26 2.79
C THR A 41 -2.18 -7.45 1.57
N ALA A 42 -1.25 -7.98 0.76
CA ALA A 42 -0.84 -7.30 -0.47
C ALA A 42 -2.01 -7.04 -1.44
N ALA A 43 -2.97 -7.96 -1.52
CA ALA A 43 -4.19 -7.77 -2.32
C ALA A 43 -5.19 -6.80 -1.67
N SER A 44 -5.17 -6.67 -0.34
CA SER A 44 -6.03 -5.74 0.40
C SER A 44 -5.36 -4.42 0.77
N ALA A 45 -4.17 -4.14 0.20
CA ALA A 45 -3.36 -2.98 0.53
C ALA A 45 -4.07 -1.68 0.12
N GLY A 46 -4.24 -0.76 1.07
CA GLY A 46 -4.93 0.53 0.89
C GLY A 46 -6.32 0.62 1.51
N LEU A 47 -6.87 -0.47 2.08
CA LEU A 47 -8.19 -0.45 2.71
C LEU A 47 -8.27 0.56 3.86
N THR A 48 -7.30 0.55 4.75
CA THR A 48 -7.27 1.42 5.94
C THR A 48 -7.08 2.88 5.55
N HIS A 49 -6.23 3.14 4.55
CA HIS A 49 -6.01 4.48 4.00
C HIS A 49 -7.27 5.02 3.32
N LEU A 50 -7.97 4.19 2.56
CA LEU A 50 -9.26 4.56 1.98
C LEU A 50 -10.33 4.86 3.05
N VAL A 51 -10.38 4.09 4.13
CA VAL A 51 -11.31 4.38 5.24
C VAL A 51 -10.97 5.72 5.88
N GLU A 52 -9.69 6.02 6.09
CA GLU A 52 -9.22 7.30 6.63
C GLU A 52 -9.67 8.48 5.75
N HIS A 53 -9.50 8.41 4.43
CA HIS A 53 -10.01 9.42 3.48
C HIS A 53 -11.53 9.60 3.53
N LEU A 54 -12.28 8.48 3.62
CA LEU A 54 -13.74 8.52 3.68
C LEU A 54 -14.24 9.18 4.96
N VAL A 55 -13.60 8.91 6.10
CA VAL A 55 -14.03 9.46 7.39
C VAL A 55 -13.57 10.89 7.60
N LEU A 56 -12.48 11.32 6.96
CA LEU A 56 -12.05 12.71 7.01
C LEU A 56 -13.02 13.65 6.25
N PRO A 57 -13.30 14.84 6.81
CA PRO A 57 -14.10 15.86 6.14
C PRO A 57 -13.53 16.26 4.77
N ALA A 58 -14.41 16.38 3.77
CA ALA A 58 -14.03 16.78 2.40
C ALA A 58 -13.65 18.26 2.28
N ALA A 59 -14.07 19.08 3.24
CA ALA A 59 -13.94 20.52 3.22
C ALA A 59 -13.06 20.99 4.37
N SER A 60 -12.35 22.10 4.17
CA SER A 60 -11.56 22.71 5.23
C SER A 60 -12.48 23.07 6.40
N TYR A 61 -12.19 22.52 7.58
CA TYR A 61 -12.72 23.01 8.85
C TYR A 61 -12.06 24.36 9.16
N PRO A 62 -12.78 25.50 9.07
CA PRO A 62 -12.22 26.78 9.42
C PRO A 62 -11.79 26.76 10.89
N ASP A 63 -10.66 27.38 11.21
CA ASP A 63 -10.18 27.60 12.59
C ASP A 63 -9.81 26.33 13.40
N VAL A 64 -9.72 25.16 12.73
CA VAL A 64 -9.19 23.90 13.30
C VAL A 64 -8.12 23.31 12.40
N GLU A 65 -6.93 23.12 12.95
CA GLU A 65 -5.91 22.26 12.34
C GLU A 65 -6.30 20.81 12.62
N HIS A 66 -6.50 20.01 11.58
CA HIS A 66 -6.88 18.61 11.73
C HIS A 66 -6.17 17.78 10.66
N ASN A 67 -5.90 16.52 10.98
CA ASN A 67 -5.33 15.58 10.04
C ASN A 67 -5.67 14.14 10.43
N GLY A 68 -5.53 13.23 9.47
CA GLY A 68 -5.49 11.80 9.70
C GLY A 68 -4.16 11.24 9.22
N THR A 69 -3.77 10.08 9.75
CA THR A 69 -2.55 9.38 9.34
C THR A 69 -2.74 7.89 9.52
N VAL A 70 -2.36 7.13 8.49
CA VAL A 70 -2.26 5.67 8.54
C VAL A 70 -0.79 5.28 8.55
N ASP A 71 -0.33 4.83 9.71
CA ASP A 71 1.01 4.29 9.91
C ASP A 71 1.00 2.76 9.76
N ASN A 72 2.13 2.13 10.09
CA ASN A 72 2.27 0.67 9.99
C ASN A 72 1.35 -0.08 10.97
N LEU A 73 1.09 0.49 12.16
CA LEU A 73 0.31 -0.16 13.23
C LEU A 73 -0.96 0.60 13.63
N TYR A 74 -1.03 1.89 13.33
CA TYR A 74 -2.06 2.77 13.85
C TYR A 74 -2.69 3.61 12.76
N THR A 75 -3.95 3.96 13.01
CA THR A 75 -4.67 4.99 12.27
C THR A 75 -5.11 6.03 13.28
N THR A 76 -4.67 7.26 13.13
CA THR A 76 -4.97 8.35 14.07
C THR A 76 -5.66 9.49 13.34
N MET A 77 -6.78 9.95 13.88
CA MET A 77 -7.44 11.19 13.47
C MET A 77 -7.32 12.18 14.63
N TRP A 78 -6.80 13.38 14.37
CA TRP A 78 -6.57 14.37 15.41
C TRP A 78 -6.95 15.78 14.95
N ALA A 79 -7.24 16.63 15.92
CA ALA A 79 -7.52 18.04 15.70
C ALA A 79 -6.97 18.92 16.83
N ALA A 80 -6.64 20.16 16.46
CA ALA A 80 -6.11 21.21 17.32
C ALA A 80 -6.87 22.52 17.09
N GLY A 81 -7.38 23.14 18.16
CA GLY A 81 -8.19 24.36 18.06
C GLY A 81 -9.00 24.66 19.31
N GLU A 82 -10.18 25.26 19.13
CA GLU A 82 -11.19 25.41 20.19
C GLU A 82 -11.82 24.04 20.52
N GLN A 83 -12.07 23.76 21.80
CA GLN A 83 -12.65 22.48 22.24
C GLN A 83 -13.96 22.12 21.54
N ALA A 84 -14.86 23.09 21.33
CA ALA A 84 -16.14 22.85 20.65
C ALA A 84 -15.93 22.36 19.20
N GLU A 85 -14.94 22.93 18.52
CA GLU A 85 -14.63 22.59 17.13
C GLU A 85 -13.85 21.28 17.01
N VAL A 86 -12.93 20.99 17.94
CA VAL A 86 -12.26 19.69 18.02
C VAL A 86 -13.26 18.58 18.34
N ARG A 87 -14.23 18.82 19.24
CA ARG A 87 -15.35 17.91 19.51
C ARG A 87 -16.15 17.63 18.24
N ARG A 88 -16.56 18.69 17.53
CA ARG A 88 -17.33 18.58 16.28
C ARG A 88 -16.60 17.72 15.25
N PHE A 89 -15.30 17.91 15.08
CA PHE A 89 -14.47 17.10 14.19
C PHE A 89 -14.47 15.62 14.59
N ILE A 90 -14.16 15.31 15.86
CA ILE A 90 -14.06 13.90 16.32
C ILE A 90 -15.44 13.22 16.27
N GLU A 91 -16.51 13.89 16.67
CA GLU A 91 -17.88 13.37 16.59
C GLU A 91 -18.31 13.13 15.13
N GLU A 92 -17.92 13.98 14.18
CA GLU A 92 -18.17 13.73 12.76
C GLU A 92 -17.41 12.49 12.25
N VAL A 93 -16.14 12.32 12.63
CA VAL A 93 -15.36 11.12 12.30
C VAL A 93 -16.04 9.86 12.85
N LEU A 94 -16.50 9.88 14.10
CA LEU A 94 -17.22 8.77 14.73
C LEU A 94 -18.54 8.44 14.00
N LEU A 95 -19.31 9.45 13.60
CA LEU A 95 -20.54 9.28 12.82
C LEU A 95 -20.25 8.65 11.46
N ARG A 96 -19.21 9.11 10.75
CA ARG A 96 -18.82 8.58 9.44
C ARG A 96 -18.26 7.16 9.53
N LEU A 97 -17.61 6.79 10.62
CA LEU A 97 -17.20 5.40 10.86
C LEU A 97 -18.39 4.45 10.98
N GLN A 98 -19.55 4.92 11.46
CA GLN A 98 -20.78 4.12 11.49
C GLN A 98 -21.47 4.03 10.12
N ALA A 99 -21.39 5.11 9.34
CA ALA A 99 -22.02 5.24 8.04
C ALA A 99 -21.07 5.94 7.08
N LEU A 100 -20.22 5.14 6.41
CA LEU A 100 -19.21 5.66 5.49
C LEU A 100 -19.88 6.45 4.35
N PRO A 101 -19.31 7.61 3.95
CA PRO A 101 -19.81 8.40 2.82
C PRO A 101 -19.39 7.75 1.48
N LEU A 102 -19.98 6.60 1.18
CA LEU A 102 -19.64 5.77 0.02
C LEU A 102 -19.93 6.45 -1.33
N GLU A 103 -20.76 7.49 -1.35
CA GLU A 103 -20.96 8.34 -2.53
C GLU A 103 -19.68 9.07 -2.98
N ARG A 104 -18.68 9.20 -2.08
CA ARG A 104 -17.36 9.77 -2.38
C ARG A 104 -16.33 8.74 -2.81
N LEU A 105 -16.64 7.44 -2.74
CA LEU A 105 -15.68 6.34 -2.90
C LEU A 105 -14.82 6.49 -4.15
N ASP A 106 -15.43 6.74 -5.31
CA ASP A 106 -14.69 6.84 -6.58
C ASP A 106 -13.86 8.12 -6.70
N VAL A 107 -14.20 9.17 -5.96
CA VAL A 107 -13.39 10.40 -5.88
C VAL A 107 -12.18 10.16 -4.99
N GLU A 108 -12.38 9.64 -3.78
CA GLU A 108 -11.29 9.37 -2.84
C GLU A 108 -10.31 8.32 -3.38
N ARG A 109 -10.81 7.27 -4.04
CA ARG A 109 -9.98 6.28 -4.72
C ARG A 109 -9.06 6.93 -5.76
N ARG A 110 -9.56 7.87 -6.57
CA ARG A 110 -8.75 8.56 -7.58
C ARG A 110 -7.71 9.49 -6.96
N ILE A 111 -8.05 10.16 -5.85
CA ILE A 111 -7.10 10.98 -5.09
C ILE A 111 -5.96 10.09 -4.59
N LEU A 112 -6.28 8.97 -3.94
CA LEU A 112 -5.30 8.03 -3.40
C LEU A 112 -4.39 7.42 -4.47
N LEU A 113 -4.93 7.04 -5.62
CA LEU A 113 -4.11 6.55 -6.73
C LEU A 113 -3.14 7.62 -7.26
N ALA A 114 -3.57 8.89 -7.33
CA ALA A 114 -2.70 9.99 -7.71
C ALA A 114 -1.62 10.30 -6.64
N GLU A 115 -1.97 10.16 -5.36
CA GLU A 115 -1.01 10.26 -4.26
C GLU A 115 0.02 9.14 -4.32
N GLU A 116 -0.39 7.89 -4.58
CA GLU A 116 0.51 6.74 -4.76
C GLU A 116 1.54 7.01 -5.87
N GLU A 117 1.10 7.52 -7.03
CA GLU A 117 1.99 7.86 -8.15
C GLU A 117 2.97 8.99 -7.82
N ALA A 118 2.58 9.93 -6.95
CA ALA A 118 3.40 11.06 -6.54
C ALA A 118 4.33 10.75 -5.34
N GLN A 119 4.15 9.61 -4.66
CA GLN A 119 4.90 9.32 -3.45
C GLN A 119 6.41 9.15 -3.76
N PRO A 120 7.27 9.91 -3.09
CA PRO A 120 8.70 9.76 -3.26
C PRO A 120 9.18 8.42 -2.69
N TRP A 121 10.28 7.92 -3.24
CA TRP A 121 10.96 6.77 -2.69
C TRP A 121 11.37 7.01 -1.23
N SER A 122 11.33 5.95 -0.41
CA SER A 122 11.66 6.00 1.00
C SER A 122 12.57 4.83 1.39
N SER A 123 13.80 5.15 1.81
CA SER A 123 14.76 4.17 2.35
C SER A 123 14.17 3.38 3.52
N VAL A 124 13.33 4.02 4.34
CA VAL A 124 12.74 3.42 5.55
C VAL A 124 11.74 2.34 5.16
N ARG A 125 10.82 2.67 4.24
CA ARG A 125 9.84 1.73 3.70
C ARG A 125 10.52 0.59 2.93
N GLN A 126 11.60 0.88 2.19
CA GLN A 126 12.40 -0.15 1.54
C GLN A 126 13.09 -1.07 2.56
N ALA A 127 13.64 -0.54 3.65
CA ALA A 127 14.22 -1.36 4.71
C ALA A 127 13.17 -2.28 5.37
N SER A 128 11.94 -1.82 5.55
CA SER A 128 10.83 -2.67 6.02
C SER A 128 10.51 -3.79 5.02
N ALA A 129 10.42 -3.49 3.72
CA ALA A 129 10.20 -4.48 2.67
C ALA A 129 11.33 -5.53 2.59
N LEU A 130 12.59 -5.10 2.66
CA LEU A 130 13.76 -6.00 2.65
C LEU A 130 13.84 -6.89 3.90
N ARG A 131 13.17 -6.52 5.00
CA ARG A 131 13.15 -7.34 6.22
C ARG A 131 12.01 -8.33 6.22
N PHE A 132 10.81 -7.90 5.83
CA PHE A 132 9.57 -8.61 6.11
C PHE A 132 8.77 -8.99 4.85
N GLY A 133 9.23 -8.57 3.66
CA GLY A 133 8.50 -8.75 2.41
C GLY A 133 7.14 -8.02 2.39
N PRO A 134 6.27 -8.32 1.41
CA PRO A 134 4.96 -7.69 1.22
C PRO A 134 3.89 -8.27 2.15
N ILE A 135 4.26 -8.56 3.40
CA ILE A 135 3.38 -9.07 4.44
C ILE A 135 3.61 -8.26 5.71
N GLY A 136 2.53 -7.95 6.43
CA GLY A 136 2.62 -7.35 7.75
C GLY A 136 3.47 -6.09 7.73
N HIS A 137 4.49 -6.04 8.59
CA HIS A 137 5.31 -4.83 8.74
C HIS A 137 6.08 -4.39 7.50
N GLY A 138 6.32 -5.27 6.53
CA GLY A 138 6.98 -4.89 5.28
C GLY A 138 6.03 -4.38 4.20
N LEU A 139 4.71 -4.53 4.37
CA LEU A 139 3.71 -4.13 3.39
C LEU A 139 3.72 -2.61 3.13
N SER A 140 4.14 -1.80 4.11
CA SER A 140 4.35 -0.36 3.95
C SER A 140 5.39 0.01 2.87
N GLY A 141 6.24 -0.93 2.45
CA GLY A 141 7.20 -0.77 1.36
C GLY A 141 6.65 -1.05 -0.04
N TYR A 142 5.37 -1.38 -0.17
CA TYR A 142 4.72 -1.71 -1.44
C TYR A 142 3.54 -0.80 -1.71
N GLY A 143 3.18 -0.70 -3.00
CA GLY A 143 2.03 0.05 -3.46
C GLY A 143 0.70 -0.44 -2.88
N GLU A 144 -0.30 0.43 -2.91
CA GLU A 144 -1.66 0.16 -2.44
C GLU A 144 -2.49 -0.47 -3.57
N PHE A 145 -1.99 -1.59 -4.11
CA PHE A 145 -2.55 -2.20 -5.33
C PHE A 145 -4.06 -2.44 -5.23
N GLY A 146 -4.55 -2.85 -4.05
CA GLY A 146 -5.94 -3.19 -3.79
C GLY A 146 -6.93 -2.03 -3.98
N LEU A 147 -6.49 -0.77 -3.93
CA LEU A 147 -7.35 0.42 -4.09
C LEU A 147 -8.25 0.36 -5.34
N ARG A 148 -7.77 -0.30 -6.40
CA ARG A 148 -8.46 -0.43 -7.70
C ARG A 148 -9.73 -1.27 -7.61
N GLY A 149 -9.78 -2.25 -6.70
CA GLY A 149 -10.77 -3.33 -6.74
C GLY A 149 -11.70 -3.46 -5.54
N PHE A 150 -11.56 -2.65 -4.48
CA PHE A 150 -12.38 -2.83 -3.28
C PHE A 150 -13.87 -2.63 -3.53
N THR A 151 -14.65 -3.62 -3.10
CA THR A 151 -16.10 -3.56 -3.03
C THR A 151 -16.57 -2.80 -1.80
N VAL A 152 -17.79 -2.26 -1.85
CA VAL A 152 -18.43 -1.62 -0.69
C VAL A 152 -18.48 -2.57 0.51
N ASP A 153 -18.83 -3.84 0.29
CA ASP A 153 -18.93 -4.84 1.35
C ASP A 153 -17.58 -5.11 2.02
N GLU A 154 -16.49 -5.12 1.27
CA GLU A 154 -15.13 -5.24 1.82
C GLU A 154 -14.76 -4.05 2.69
N ILE A 155 -15.04 -2.82 2.23
CA ILE A 155 -14.74 -1.60 2.97
C ILE A 155 -15.58 -1.54 4.25
N THR A 156 -16.89 -1.77 4.16
CA THR A 156 -17.79 -1.77 5.33
C THR A 156 -17.40 -2.86 6.34
N ARG A 157 -17.08 -4.07 5.87
CA ARG A 157 -16.60 -5.15 6.75
C ARG A 157 -15.27 -4.78 7.42
N TRP A 158 -14.31 -4.23 6.67
CA TRP A 158 -13.04 -3.78 7.23
C TRP A 158 -13.26 -2.73 8.32
N THR A 159 -14.08 -1.71 8.05
CA THR A 159 -14.38 -0.65 9.01
C THR A 159 -15.02 -1.20 10.28
N THR A 160 -16.08 -2.01 10.15
CA THR A 160 -16.82 -2.58 11.30
C THR A 160 -15.98 -3.52 12.15
N GLU A 161 -15.05 -4.27 11.55
CA GLU A 161 -14.20 -5.23 12.27
C GLU A 161 -12.98 -4.58 12.95
N ARG A 162 -12.53 -3.42 12.48
CA ARG A 162 -11.28 -2.77 12.93
C ARG A 162 -11.51 -1.50 13.73
N PHE A 163 -12.49 -0.67 13.40
CA PHE A 163 -12.75 0.60 14.08
C PHE A 163 -13.79 0.41 15.19
N THR A 164 -13.37 -0.24 16.28
CA THR A 164 -14.24 -0.68 17.39
C THR A 164 -13.79 -0.08 18.71
N THR A 165 -14.67 -0.10 19.73
CA THR A 165 -14.34 0.38 21.08
C THR A 165 -13.16 -0.38 21.72
N GLY A 166 -13.04 -1.68 21.45
CA GLY A 166 -11.93 -2.50 21.95
C GLY A 166 -10.60 -2.26 21.25
N ASN A 167 -10.59 -1.50 20.16
CA ASN A 167 -9.43 -1.28 19.30
C ASN A 167 -9.08 0.21 19.15
N ALA A 168 -9.61 1.05 20.03
CA ALA A 168 -9.48 2.51 20.00
C ALA A 168 -8.94 3.05 21.34
N ALA A 169 -8.25 4.18 21.29
CA ALA A 169 -7.84 4.96 22.46
C ALA A 169 -7.88 6.45 22.11
N ILE A 170 -8.14 7.29 23.11
CA ILE A 170 -8.23 8.74 22.96
C ILE A 170 -7.10 9.40 23.77
N TRP A 171 -6.49 10.43 23.21
CA TRP A 171 -5.56 11.30 23.92
C TRP A 171 -6.00 12.75 23.80
N MET A 172 -5.83 13.57 24.85
CA MET A 172 -6.29 14.96 24.84
C MET A 172 -5.57 15.87 25.83
N THR A 173 -5.46 17.16 25.51
CA THR A 173 -4.72 18.14 26.33
C THR A 173 -5.58 18.93 27.32
N ASP A 174 -6.80 18.46 27.60
CA ASP A 174 -7.66 18.94 28.68
C ASP A 174 -8.53 17.79 29.23
N PRO A 175 -8.38 17.40 30.52
CA PRO A 175 -9.19 16.34 31.13
C PRO A 175 -10.68 16.66 31.31
N SER A 176 -11.09 17.93 31.17
CA SER A 176 -12.50 18.33 31.23
C SER A 176 -13.25 18.13 29.93
N PHE A 177 -12.54 17.78 28.85
CA PHE A 177 -13.14 17.44 27.57
C PHE A 177 -13.93 16.13 27.69
N GLU A 178 -15.06 16.08 27.00
CA GLU A 178 -15.96 14.91 26.99
C GLU A 178 -16.25 14.54 25.54
N LEU A 179 -16.62 13.30 25.26
CA LEU A 179 -17.07 12.86 23.94
C LEU A 179 -18.23 11.88 24.09
N ASP A 180 -19.20 11.96 23.18
CA ASP A 180 -20.13 10.85 23.00
C ASP A 180 -19.51 9.83 22.02
N ILE A 181 -19.29 8.61 22.50
CA ILE A 181 -18.62 7.57 21.72
C ILE A 181 -19.65 6.61 21.15
N SER A 182 -19.73 6.63 19.84
CA SER A 182 -20.61 5.80 19.05
C SER A 182 -19.78 4.86 18.16
N LEU A 183 -19.02 3.94 18.76
CA LEU A 183 -18.29 2.90 18.03
C LEU A 183 -18.90 1.51 18.29
N PRO A 184 -18.86 0.59 17.32
CA PRO A 184 -19.28 -0.78 17.55
C PRO A 184 -18.40 -1.45 18.63
N PRO A 185 -18.96 -2.38 19.43
CA PRO A 185 -18.17 -3.18 20.36
C PRO A 185 -17.20 -4.08 19.60
N GLY A 186 -16.01 -4.30 20.15
CA GLY A 186 -15.01 -5.19 19.58
C GLY A 186 -14.00 -5.64 20.62
N THR A 187 -13.12 -6.56 20.22
CA THR A 187 -12.02 -7.05 21.06
C THR A 187 -10.71 -6.33 20.72
N PRO A 188 -9.79 -6.15 21.69
CA PRO A 188 -8.44 -5.72 21.40
C PRO A 188 -7.79 -6.58 20.31
N ARG A 189 -7.09 -5.92 19.38
CA ARG A 189 -6.35 -6.60 18.33
C ARG A 189 -4.84 -6.43 18.59
N PRO A 190 -4.07 -7.52 18.72
CA PRO A 190 -2.63 -7.42 18.88
C PRO A 190 -1.97 -6.95 17.59
N ALA A 191 -0.80 -6.32 17.68
CA ALA A 191 0.03 -6.11 16.50
C ALA A 191 0.35 -7.45 15.79
N PRO A 192 0.44 -7.48 14.45
CA PRO A 192 0.96 -8.65 13.75
C PRO A 192 2.35 -9.01 14.26
N GLU A 193 2.65 -10.29 14.39
CA GLU A 193 4.01 -10.72 14.73
C GLU A 193 4.97 -10.47 13.54
N PRO A 194 6.16 -9.91 13.77
CA PRO A 194 7.16 -9.74 12.72
C PRO A 194 7.58 -11.08 12.12
N ARG A 195 7.61 -11.15 10.79
CA ARG A 195 8.03 -12.33 10.04
C ARG A 195 9.22 -11.99 9.15
N PRO A 196 10.46 -12.04 9.67
CA PRO A 196 11.64 -11.79 8.86
C PRO A 196 11.79 -12.82 7.74
N ILE A 197 12.36 -12.41 6.61
CA ILE A 197 12.67 -13.31 5.50
C ILE A 197 13.80 -14.26 5.92
N GLY A 198 13.47 -15.54 6.11
CA GLY A 198 14.30 -16.49 6.86
C GLY A 198 15.63 -16.89 6.22
N TYR A 199 15.86 -16.62 4.94
CA TYR A 199 17.12 -16.92 4.25
C TYR A 199 18.06 -15.72 4.13
N ILE A 200 17.66 -14.53 4.61
CA ILE A 200 18.54 -13.35 4.63
C ILE A 200 19.52 -13.49 5.79
N GLU A 201 20.82 -13.51 5.44
CA GLU A 201 21.89 -13.51 6.43
C GLU A 201 22.15 -12.07 6.88
N HIS A 202 21.85 -11.76 8.15
CA HIS A 202 22.20 -10.48 8.77
C HIS A 202 23.48 -10.62 9.61
N PRO A 203 24.31 -9.56 9.74
CA PRO A 203 24.14 -8.25 9.15
C PRO A 203 24.42 -8.26 7.63
N CYS A 204 23.75 -7.41 6.85
CA CYS A 204 23.94 -7.38 5.39
C CYS A 204 23.87 -5.98 4.78
N VAL A 205 24.33 -5.90 3.53
CA VAL A 205 24.33 -4.69 2.71
C VAL A 205 23.43 -4.88 1.50
N TYR A 206 22.45 -4.00 1.31
CA TYR A 206 21.64 -3.87 0.11
C TYR A 206 22.11 -2.67 -0.72
N ARG A 207 22.59 -2.96 -1.95
CA ARG A 207 23.21 -1.99 -2.86
C ARG A 207 22.25 -1.48 -3.96
N GLY A 208 20.93 -1.62 -3.75
CA GLY A 208 19.90 -1.19 -4.71
C GLY A 208 19.08 0.01 -4.22
N GLY A 209 19.63 0.79 -3.29
CA GLY A 209 18.99 1.98 -2.73
C GLY A 209 19.11 3.20 -3.64
N GLN A 210 18.47 4.30 -3.27
CA GLN A 210 18.50 5.55 -4.03
C GLN A 210 19.94 6.11 -4.13
N PRO A 211 20.32 6.66 -5.29
CA PRO A 211 21.56 7.42 -5.43
C PRO A 211 21.71 8.49 -4.35
N GLY A 212 22.85 8.47 -3.65
CA GLY A 212 23.19 9.43 -2.60
C GLY A 212 22.49 9.23 -1.25
N GLY A 213 21.54 8.28 -1.12
CA GLY A 213 20.89 7.98 0.15
C GLY A 213 21.51 6.76 0.83
N VAL A 214 21.77 6.85 2.13
CA VAL A 214 22.26 5.72 2.95
C VAL A 214 21.40 5.57 4.19
N LEU A 215 21.20 4.34 4.64
CA LEU A 215 20.41 4.03 5.82
C LEU A 215 20.96 2.82 6.55
N LEU A 216 21.19 2.97 7.85
CA LEU A 216 21.50 1.90 8.78
C LEU A 216 20.21 1.51 9.52
N SER A 217 19.68 0.32 9.22
CA SER A 217 18.49 -0.22 9.86
C SER A 217 18.83 -1.35 10.84
N MET A 218 18.04 -1.50 11.90
CA MET A 218 18.13 -2.60 12.86
C MET A 218 16.76 -2.97 13.45
N ILE A 219 16.65 -4.18 13.98
CA ILE A 219 15.56 -4.61 14.87
C ILE A 219 16.11 -4.68 16.28
N ALA A 220 15.35 -4.16 17.24
CA ALA A 220 15.73 -4.17 18.64
C ALA A 220 14.55 -4.47 19.56
N GLU A 221 14.88 -5.00 20.73
CA GLU A 221 13.95 -5.06 21.85
C GLU A 221 13.62 -3.64 22.33
N ARG A 222 12.34 -3.39 22.57
CA ARG A 222 11.87 -2.10 23.08
C ARG A 222 12.25 -1.96 24.56
N SER A 223 13.22 -1.10 24.83
CA SER A 223 13.66 -0.77 26.19
C SER A 223 14.17 0.67 26.26
N GLU A 224 14.09 1.28 27.45
CA GLU A 224 14.67 2.60 27.73
C GLU A 224 16.18 2.63 27.41
N ALA A 225 16.90 1.54 27.72
CA ALA A 225 18.32 1.41 27.43
C ALA A 225 18.60 1.49 25.92
N PHE A 226 17.84 0.77 25.10
CA PHE A 226 17.99 0.84 23.65
C PHE A 226 17.61 2.23 23.12
N THR A 227 16.49 2.82 23.56
CA THR A 227 16.07 4.15 23.12
C THR A 227 17.11 5.23 23.42
N ILE A 228 17.71 5.21 24.61
CA ILE A 228 18.79 6.14 24.99
C ILE A 228 20.05 5.86 24.15
N GLY A 229 20.45 4.59 24.02
CA GLY A 229 21.60 4.19 23.22
C GLY A 229 21.49 4.61 21.75
N PHE A 230 20.31 4.45 21.17
CA PHE A 230 20.02 4.82 19.79
C PHE A 230 20.07 6.33 19.56
N ARG A 231 19.51 7.14 20.47
CA ARG A 231 19.62 8.62 20.41
C ARG A 231 21.07 9.10 20.54
N LEU A 232 21.87 8.41 21.36
CA LEU A 232 23.30 8.68 21.48
C LEU A 232 24.03 8.37 20.17
N LEU A 233 23.74 7.23 19.55
CA LEU A 233 24.27 6.86 18.24
C LEU A 233 23.90 7.90 17.17
N GLU A 234 22.61 8.25 17.05
CA GLU A 234 22.13 9.27 16.12
C GLU A 234 22.87 10.60 16.29
N ARG A 235 23.07 11.04 17.54
CA ARG A 235 23.81 12.27 17.83
C ARG A 235 25.29 12.17 17.46
N ARG A 236 25.98 11.08 17.82
CA ARG A 236 27.37 10.85 17.44
C ARG A 236 27.53 10.90 15.92
N LEU A 237 26.64 10.24 15.20
CA LEU A 237 26.64 10.23 13.73
C LEU A 237 26.34 11.60 13.14
N ARG A 238 25.36 12.33 13.69
CA ARG A 238 25.10 13.71 13.28
C ARG A 238 26.33 14.59 13.48
N ASP A 239 26.94 14.57 14.65
CA ASP A 239 28.09 15.44 14.96
C ASP A 239 29.28 15.12 14.04
N ARG A 240 29.58 13.83 13.89
CA ARG A 240 30.68 13.33 13.07
C ARG A 240 30.47 13.59 11.58
N LEU A 241 29.34 13.15 11.03
CA LEU A 241 29.10 13.13 9.58
C LEU A 241 28.69 14.51 9.04
N ARG A 242 27.96 15.31 9.81
CA ARG A 242 27.52 16.64 9.38
C ARG A 242 28.53 17.73 9.71
N TYR A 243 28.99 17.80 10.97
CA TYR A 243 29.76 18.95 11.42
C TYR A 243 31.27 18.77 11.28
N GLU A 244 31.80 17.57 11.52
CA GLU A 244 33.25 17.33 11.43
C GLU A 244 33.71 16.95 10.01
N LEU A 245 33.00 16.02 9.36
CA LEU A 245 33.40 15.46 8.07
C LEU A 245 32.69 16.12 6.87
N GLY A 246 31.52 16.71 7.09
CA GLY A 246 30.73 17.35 6.02
C GLY A 246 30.22 16.37 4.96
N PHE A 247 30.05 15.10 5.30
CA PHE A 247 29.56 14.05 4.39
C PHE A 247 28.04 14.14 4.17
N SER A 248 27.30 14.66 5.15
CA SER A 248 25.83 14.73 5.07
C SER A 248 25.31 16.06 5.58
N TYR A 249 24.31 16.63 4.91
CA TYR A 249 23.64 17.85 5.39
C TYR A 249 22.69 17.54 6.54
N ASP A 250 21.97 16.42 6.47
CA ASP A 250 21.08 15.95 7.51
C ASP A 250 21.36 14.48 7.86
N VAL A 251 21.23 14.18 9.15
CA VAL A 251 21.28 12.83 9.72
C VAL A 251 20.10 12.73 10.67
N SER A 252 19.20 11.82 10.35
CA SER A 252 17.97 11.59 11.09
C SER A 252 17.81 10.12 11.41
N GLY A 253 17.08 9.83 12.47
CA GLY A 253 16.69 8.47 12.79
C GLY A 253 15.40 8.42 13.58
N ASP A 254 14.80 7.25 13.59
CA ASP A 254 13.55 7.02 14.31
C ASP A 254 13.46 5.57 14.80
N LEU A 255 12.59 5.34 15.80
CA LEU A 255 12.23 4.02 16.31
C LEU A 255 10.74 3.78 16.10
N MET A 256 10.41 2.87 15.19
CA MET A 256 9.03 2.50 14.88
C MET A 256 8.66 1.21 15.61
N PRO A 257 7.62 1.18 16.45
CA PRO A 257 7.15 -0.07 17.06
C PRO A 257 6.75 -1.08 15.98
N LEU A 258 7.12 -2.34 16.20
CA LEU A 258 6.58 -3.49 15.47
C LEU A 258 5.56 -4.23 16.36
N THR A 259 5.90 -4.42 17.63
CA THR A 259 5.01 -4.97 18.66
C THR A 259 5.23 -4.23 19.98
N SER A 260 4.62 -4.70 21.07
CA SER A 260 4.93 -4.23 22.42
C SER A 260 6.40 -4.46 22.81
N GLY A 261 7.03 -5.53 22.29
CA GLY A 261 8.39 -5.92 22.65
C GLY A 261 9.47 -5.62 21.60
N ALA A 262 9.11 -5.35 20.34
CA ALA A 262 10.07 -5.15 19.26
C ALA A 262 9.84 -3.84 18.50
N ALA A 263 10.94 -3.23 18.04
CA ALA A 263 10.93 -2.04 17.20
C ALA A 263 11.90 -2.17 16.02
N HIS A 264 11.55 -1.51 14.92
CA HIS A 264 12.42 -1.25 13.79
C HIS A 264 13.00 0.14 13.93
N ALA A 265 14.31 0.23 14.12
CA ALA A 265 15.02 1.49 14.24
C ALA A 265 15.90 1.72 13.00
N TRP A 266 16.07 2.98 12.63
CA TRP A 266 16.89 3.35 11.48
C TRP A 266 17.56 4.72 11.64
N ILE A 267 18.79 4.85 11.17
CA ILE A 267 19.49 6.14 11.03
C ILE A 267 19.87 6.29 9.57
N GLY A 268 19.46 7.38 8.94
CA GLY A 268 19.69 7.65 7.53
C GLY A 268 20.23 9.05 7.28
N ALA A 269 20.79 9.23 6.10
CA ALA A 269 21.31 10.51 5.65
C ALA A 269 21.35 10.59 4.12
N ASP A 270 21.31 11.81 3.61
CA ASP A 270 21.76 12.11 2.25
C ASP A 270 23.27 12.38 2.27
N VAL A 271 24.02 11.64 1.46
CA VAL A 271 25.48 11.75 1.32
C VAL A 271 25.83 12.68 0.19
N SER A 272 26.51 13.77 0.53
CA SER A 272 27.06 14.75 -0.41
C SER A 272 28.41 14.27 -0.95
N GLY A 273 28.68 14.53 -2.23
CA GLY A 273 30.01 14.31 -2.83
C GLY A 273 30.42 12.84 -3.02
N GLY A 274 29.50 11.88 -2.85
CA GLY A 274 29.73 10.46 -3.15
C GLY A 274 30.55 9.70 -2.10
N ASN A 275 30.67 10.21 -0.87
CA ASN A 275 31.47 9.56 0.18
C ASN A 275 30.67 8.49 0.97
N VAL A 276 30.02 7.59 0.23
CA VAL A 276 29.17 6.52 0.79
C VAL A 276 30.00 5.58 1.64
N ASP A 277 31.19 5.18 1.19
CA ASP A 277 32.09 4.29 1.93
C ASP A 277 32.43 4.85 3.32
N GLY A 278 32.86 6.12 3.36
CA GLY A 278 33.22 6.78 4.62
C GLY A 278 32.02 6.94 5.57
N TRP A 279 30.82 7.18 5.05
CA TRP A 279 29.61 7.20 5.86
C TRP A 279 29.34 5.82 6.49
N CYS A 280 29.44 4.75 5.69
CA CYS A 280 29.16 3.39 6.14
C CYS A 280 30.14 2.93 7.23
N ASP A 281 31.43 3.22 7.04
CA ASP A 281 32.47 2.91 8.02
C ASP A 281 32.27 3.66 9.35
N GLU A 282 31.97 4.95 9.30
CA GLU A 282 31.73 5.76 10.51
C GLU A 282 30.41 5.33 11.21
N ALA A 283 29.36 5.02 10.44
CA ALA A 283 28.09 4.54 10.97
C ALA A 283 28.23 3.22 11.74
N VAL A 284 28.84 2.22 11.10
CA VAL A 284 29.05 0.90 11.72
C VAL A 284 30.10 0.97 12.82
N GLY A 285 31.17 1.74 12.65
CA GLY A 285 32.20 1.93 13.67
C GLY A 285 31.67 2.57 14.96
N ALA A 286 30.83 3.61 14.84
CA ALA A 286 30.19 4.24 15.99
C ALA A 286 29.20 3.29 16.69
N PHE A 287 28.44 2.50 15.91
CA PHE A 287 27.57 1.45 16.43
C PHE A 287 28.38 0.42 17.23
N ASP A 288 29.43 -0.12 16.62
CA ASP A 288 30.27 -1.18 17.23
C ASP A 288 30.96 -0.70 18.49
N THR A 289 31.41 0.55 18.52
CA THR A 289 32.00 1.17 19.72
C THR A 289 30.98 1.26 20.85
N LEU A 290 29.76 1.73 20.58
CA LEU A 290 28.71 1.80 21.60
C LEU A 290 28.26 0.40 22.07
N ALA A 291 28.19 -0.57 21.15
CA ALA A 291 27.84 -1.94 21.47
C ALA A 291 28.91 -2.65 22.32
N ALA A 292 30.19 -2.33 22.12
CA ALA A 292 31.29 -2.93 22.87
C ALA A 292 31.47 -2.29 24.25
N ASP A 293 31.52 -0.96 24.31
CA ASP A 293 32.00 -0.23 25.49
C ASP A 293 30.90 0.57 26.21
N GLY A 294 29.74 0.73 25.57
CA GLY A 294 28.71 1.70 25.98
C GLY A 294 29.14 3.15 25.73
N PRO A 295 28.26 4.13 26.01
CA PRO A 295 28.61 5.54 25.91
C PRO A 295 29.63 5.95 26.97
N ALA A 296 30.18 7.16 26.90
CA ALA A 296 30.92 7.72 28.04
C ALA A 296 29.96 8.12 29.19
N GLU A 297 30.45 8.20 30.43
CA GLU A 297 29.60 8.52 31.59
C GLU A 297 29.01 9.94 31.50
N ASP A 298 29.83 10.91 31.12
CA ASP A 298 29.43 12.29 30.91
C ASP A 298 28.47 12.46 29.72
N GLU A 299 28.68 11.67 28.66
CA GLU A 299 27.78 11.61 27.51
C GLU A 299 26.39 11.08 27.89
N LEU A 300 26.32 10.00 28.68
CA LEU A 300 25.08 9.44 29.20
C LEU A 300 24.37 10.43 30.13
N GLU A 301 25.09 11.05 31.06
CA GLU A 301 24.51 12.05 31.96
C GLU A 301 24.02 13.29 31.22
N SER A 302 24.70 13.70 30.15
CA SER A 302 24.24 14.79 29.27
C SER A 302 22.93 14.44 28.58
N GLU A 303 22.79 13.20 28.11
CA GLU A 303 21.57 12.69 27.48
C GLU A 303 20.41 12.61 28.48
N LYS A 304 20.64 12.04 29.67
CA LYS A 304 19.65 12.05 30.77
C LYS A 304 19.25 13.46 31.16
N ALA A 305 20.21 14.40 31.25
CA ALA A 305 19.93 15.80 31.52
C ALA A 305 19.06 16.46 30.44
N ARG A 306 19.24 16.09 29.17
CA ARG A 306 18.36 16.54 28.08
C ARG A 306 16.95 15.98 28.24
N MET A 307 16.82 14.69 28.53
CA MET A 307 15.51 14.06 28.80
C MET A 307 14.80 14.74 29.97
N ARG A 308 15.51 15.04 31.08
CA ARG A 308 14.94 15.79 32.22
C ARG A 308 14.39 17.16 31.82
N ARG A 309 15.07 17.89 30.93
CA ARG A 309 14.60 19.19 30.42
C ARG A 309 13.38 19.02 29.54
N SER A 310 13.40 18.07 28.60
CA SER A 310 12.26 17.78 27.74
C SER A 310 11.05 17.26 28.50
N ASP A 311 11.24 16.62 29.65
CA ASP A 311 10.13 16.07 30.43
C ASP A 311 9.21 17.16 31.03
N VAL A 312 9.72 18.38 31.21
CA VAL A 312 8.94 19.51 31.75
C VAL A 312 8.46 20.49 30.67
N GLU A 313 8.72 20.22 29.39
CA GLU A 313 8.28 21.08 28.28
C GLU A 313 6.78 20.89 27.98
N PRO A 314 5.93 21.92 28.13
CA PRO A 314 4.50 21.83 27.84
C PRO A 314 4.18 21.32 26.42
N ALA A 315 4.99 21.74 25.44
CA ALA A 315 4.83 21.37 24.03
C ALA A 315 5.00 19.86 23.75
N ARG A 316 5.55 19.08 24.69
CA ARG A 316 5.76 17.63 24.54
C ARG A 316 4.59 16.79 25.05
N TRP A 317 3.62 17.40 25.73
CA TRP A 317 2.53 16.65 26.38
C TRP A 317 1.60 15.94 25.40
N ALA A 318 1.20 16.60 24.30
CA ALA A 318 0.35 15.98 23.30
C ALA A 318 1.00 14.70 22.72
N GLY A 319 2.28 14.77 22.34
CA GLY A 319 3.02 13.61 21.85
C GLY A 319 3.18 12.51 22.90
N TRP A 320 3.38 12.87 24.18
CA TRP A 320 3.42 11.89 25.27
C TRP A 320 2.08 11.17 25.48
N LEU A 321 0.97 11.91 25.41
CA LEU A 321 -0.37 11.33 25.57
C LEU A 321 -0.72 10.42 24.38
N ALA A 322 -0.38 10.83 23.15
CA ALA A 322 -0.51 10.00 21.95
C ALA A 322 0.31 8.71 22.08
N TRP A 323 1.58 8.80 22.46
CA TRP A 323 2.43 7.64 22.72
C TRP A 323 1.89 6.73 23.83
N THR A 324 1.29 7.31 24.88
CA THR A 324 0.64 6.53 25.95
C THR A 324 -0.57 5.74 25.42
N ALA A 325 -1.38 6.37 24.55
CA ALA A 325 -2.51 5.72 23.89
C ALA A 325 -2.06 4.58 22.98
N GLU A 326 -1.01 4.78 22.18
CA GLU A 326 -0.40 3.75 21.33
C GLU A 326 0.13 2.57 22.14
N ARG A 327 0.87 2.81 23.23
CA ARG A 327 1.36 1.74 24.12
C ARG A 327 0.21 0.94 24.74
N HIS A 328 -0.84 1.63 25.16
CA HIS A 328 -2.05 0.96 25.65
C HIS A 328 -2.66 0.05 24.57
N LEU A 329 -2.74 0.52 23.33
CA LEU A 329 -3.24 -0.23 22.18
C LEU A 329 -2.39 -1.45 21.82
N LEU A 330 -1.08 -1.43 22.14
CA LEU A 330 -0.21 -2.61 22.05
C LEU A 330 -0.32 -3.57 23.26
N GLY A 331 -1.23 -3.28 24.20
CA GLY A 331 -1.46 -4.09 25.39
C GLY A 331 -0.41 -3.89 26.48
N GLU A 332 0.38 -2.81 26.42
CA GLU A 332 1.37 -2.52 27.45
C GLU A 332 0.71 -1.96 28.72
N PRO A 333 1.25 -2.28 29.91
CA PRO A 333 0.79 -1.67 31.14
C PRO A 333 1.05 -0.16 31.09
N TYR A 334 0.10 0.61 31.64
CA TYR A 334 0.27 2.05 31.78
C TYR A 334 1.47 2.35 32.69
N GLU A 335 2.37 3.21 32.19
CA GLU A 335 3.50 3.75 32.91
C GLU A 335 3.34 5.27 33.04
N SER A 336 3.41 5.78 34.28
CA SER A 336 3.37 7.23 34.51
C SER A 336 4.68 7.88 34.06
N ARG A 337 4.66 9.19 33.76
CA ARG A 337 5.89 9.94 33.45
C ARG A 337 6.94 9.84 34.56
N ALA A 338 6.52 9.83 35.82
CA ALA A 338 7.43 9.69 36.95
C ALA A 338 8.06 8.29 37.02
N GLU A 339 7.37 7.25 36.56
CA GLU A 339 7.93 5.89 36.41
C GLU A 339 8.88 5.81 35.23
N SER A 340 8.47 6.28 34.04
CA SER A 340 9.33 6.31 32.86
C SER A 340 10.61 7.13 33.11
N ARG A 341 10.49 8.30 33.76
CA ARG A 341 11.66 9.10 34.18
C ARG A 341 12.57 8.31 35.10
N ARG A 342 12.05 7.61 36.11
CA ARG A 342 12.85 6.76 37.00
C ARG A 342 13.52 5.61 36.24
N ALA A 343 12.83 5.01 35.27
CA ALA A 343 13.38 3.98 34.41
C ALA A 343 14.55 4.53 33.59
N SER A 344 14.38 5.65 32.89
CA SER A 344 15.45 6.30 32.12
C SER A 344 16.64 6.73 32.99
N GLU A 345 16.40 7.24 34.20
CA GLU A 345 17.47 7.61 35.15
C GLU A 345 18.28 6.40 35.63
N SER A 346 17.63 5.23 35.74
CA SER A 346 18.28 3.98 36.17
C SER A 346 19.12 3.31 35.08
N VAL A 347 19.00 3.74 33.82
CA VAL A 347 19.74 3.16 32.69
C VAL A 347 21.24 3.33 32.90
N THR A 348 21.96 2.22 32.75
CA THR A 348 23.42 2.15 32.84
C THR A 348 24.07 2.02 31.47
N ARG A 349 25.35 2.38 31.39
CA ARG A 349 26.16 2.23 30.18
C ARG A 349 26.23 0.77 29.70
N GLY A 350 26.31 -0.17 30.64
CA GLY A 350 26.37 -1.61 30.34
C GLY A 350 25.08 -2.12 29.68
N GLN A 351 23.91 -1.67 30.16
CA GLN A 351 22.62 -2.02 29.52
C GLN A 351 22.50 -1.45 28.10
N ILE A 352 23.04 -0.24 27.87
CA ILE A 352 23.09 0.34 26.52
C ILE A 352 23.96 -0.51 25.60
N ALA A 353 25.17 -0.88 26.06
CA ALA A 353 26.08 -1.74 25.30
C ALA A 353 25.42 -3.09 24.97
N GLU A 354 24.80 -3.74 25.96
CA GLU A 354 24.12 -5.03 25.79
C GLU A 354 23.00 -4.97 24.75
N THR A 355 22.13 -3.96 24.81
CA THR A 355 21.01 -3.82 23.87
C THR A 355 21.46 -3.53 22.44
N LEU A 356 22.50 -2.71 22.25
CA LEU A 356 23.08 -2.46 20.93
C LEU A 356 23.83 -3.69 20.40
N ALA A 357 24.56 -4.40 21.26
CA ALA A 357 25.22 -5.66 20.90
C ALA A 357 24.20 -6.72 20.44
N ALA A 358 23.03 -6.80 21.09
CA ALA A 358 21.95 -7.67 20.66
C ALA A 358 21.41 -7.27 19.28
N ALA A 359 21.17 -5.97 19.06
CA ALA A 359 20.67 -5.43 17.79
C ALA A 359 21.67 -5.58 16.63
N ARG A 360 22.99 -5.70 16.92
CA ARG A 360 24.06 -5.82 15.92
C ARG A 360 23.85 -6.95 14.91
N SER A 361 23.29 -8.07 15.38
CA SER A 361 23.01 -9.24 14.54
C SER A 361 21.94 -8.99 13.48
N SER A 362 21.18 -7.90 13.60
CA SER A 362 20.07 -7.56 12.70
C SER A 362 20.40 -6.43 11.71
N LEU A 363 21.62 -5.88 11.72
CA LEU A 363 21.93 -4.69 10.93
C LEU A 363 21.65 -4.93 9.42
N LEU A 364 21.02 -3.95 8.81
CA LEU A 364 20.84 -3.85 7.37
C LEU A 364 21.34 -2.47 6.95
N LEU A 365 22.43 -2.45 6.20
CA LEU A 365 22.93 -1.25 5.55
C LEU A 365 22.31 -1.16 4.16
N LEU A 366 21.67 -0.04 3.87
CA LEU A 366 21.02 0.24 2.61
C LEU A 366 21.71 1.43 1.96
N GLY A 367 22.05 1.31 0.69
CA GLY A 367 22.61 2.42 -0.08
C GLY A 367 22.66 2.14 -1.58
N PRO A 368 23.22 3.07 -2.37
CA PRO A 368 23.38 2.93 -3.82
C PRO A 368 24.31 1.77 -4.22
N GLU A 369 24.42 1.51 -5.52
CA GLU A 369 25.18 0.40 -6.13
C GLU A 369 26.66 0.35 -5.70
N ASP A 370 27.26 1.51 -5.43
CA ASP A 370 28.65 1.63 -4.99
C ASP A 370 28.87 1.35 -3.49
N THR A 371 27.83 1.32 -2.65
CA THR A 371 27.90 1.08 -1.18
C THR A 371 28.77 -0.13 -0.84
N PRO A 372 29.80 -0.06 0.01
CA PRO A 372 30.74 -1.16 0.17
C PRO A 372 30.14 -2.31 0.98
N VAL A 373 30.54 -3.56 0.66
CA VAL A 373 30.26 -4.70 1.53
C VAL A 373 31.30 -4.71 2.64
N LEU A 374 30.88 -4.30 3.84
CA LEU A 374 31.75 -4.15 5.01
C LEU A 374 32.20 -5.50 5.59
N PRO A 375 33.36 -5.56 6.28
CA PRO A 375 33.79 -6.77 6.98
C PRO A 375 32.74 -7.30 7.95
N GLY A 376 32.39 -8.58 7.81
CA GLY A 376 31.38 -9.23 8.63
C GLY A 376 29.93 -8.99 8.19
N PHE A 377 29.70 -8.31 7.07
CA PHE A 377 28.38 -8.18 6.45
C PHE A 377 28.27 -9.11 5.23
N ALA A 378 27.11 -9.75 5.07
CA ALA A 378 26.74 -10.43 3.84
C ALA A 378 26.21 -9.43 2.79
N GLU A 379 26.19 -9.82 1.52
CA GLU A 379 25.47 -9.08 0.49
C GLU A 379 24.00 -9.51 0.49
N TYR A 380 23.08 -8.56 0.42
CA TYR A 380 21.65 -8.87 0.34
C TYR A 380 21.35 -9.60 -0.97
N PRO A 381 20.68 -10.76 -0.94
CA PRO A 381 20.44 -11.55 -2.14
C PRO A 381 19.46 -10.84 -3.10
N LEU A 382 19.91 -10.63 -4.34
CA LEU A 382 19.08 -10.13 -5.45
C LEU A 382 18.55 -11.25 -6.36
N SER A 383 18.68 -12.50 -5.92
CA SER A 383 18.19 -13.66 -6.64
C SER A 383 17.47 -14.61 -5.70
N SER A 384 16.33 -15.14 -6.15
CA SER A 384 15.53 -16.07 -5.37
C SER A 384 16.32 -17.35 -5.07
N PRO A 385 16.31 -17.84 -3.82
CA PRO A 385 16.99 -19.09 -3.46
C PRO A 385 16.29 -20.30 -4.08
N SER A 386 14.95 -20.25 -4.20
CA SER A 386 14.13 -21.33 -4.75
C SER A 386 14.40 -21.60 -6.23
N ARG A 387 14.21 -22.85 -6.63
CA ARG A 387 14.31 -23.32 -8.01
C ARG A 387 13.08 -24.15 -8.32
N ILE A 388 12.57 -23.98 -9.53
CA ILE A 388 11.49 -24.81 -10.06
C ILE A 388 11.96 -25.47 -11.35
N GLU A 389 11.48 -26.69 -11.56
CA GLU A 389 11.68 -27.43 -12.81
C GLU A 389 10.37 -27.48 -13.58
N GLY A 390 10.43 -27.33 -14.89
CA GLY A 390 9.22 -27.23 -15.70
C GLY A 390 9.47 -27.02 -17.18
N ARG A 391 8.41 -26.66 -17.89
CA ARG A 391 8.46 -26.34 -19.32
C ARG A 391 9.20 -25.02 -19.52
N ARG A 392 10.14 -25.01 -20.46
CA ARG A 392 10.95 -23.83 -20.77
C ARG A 392 10.42 -23.10 -21.99
N HIS A 393 10.18 -21.81 -21.85
CA HIS A 393 9.74 -20.89 -22.88
C HIS A 393 10.89 -19.95 -23.25
N ARG A 394 11.07 -19.73 -24.56
CA ARG A 394 12.07 -18.79 -25.07
C ARG A 394 11.42 -17.44 -25.34
N PRO A 395 12.17 -16.33 -25.23
CA PRO A 395 11.69 -15.04 -25.65
C PRO A 395 11.23 -15.06 -27.12
N PHE A 396 10.12 -14.39 -27.44
CA PHE A 396 9.64 -14.20 -28.80
C PHE A 396 10.51 -13.17 -29.54
N ALA A 397 10.68 -13.37 -30.86
CA ALA A 397 11.46 -12.61 -31.85
C ALA A 397 12.14 -11.25 -31.47
N LEU A 398 13.07 -11.23 -30.51
CA LEU A 398 13.88 -10.03 -30.22
C LEU A 398 14.98 -9.77 -31.29
N PRO A 399 15.18 -8.51 -31.73
CA PRO A 399 16.33 -8.11 -32.55
C PRO A 399 17.68 -8.53 -31.93
N ASP A 400 18.67 -8.85 -32.77
CA ASP A 400 19.96 -9.45 -32.37
C ASP A 400 20.70 -8.67 -31.26
N ARG A 401 20.56 -7.33 -31.22
CA ARG A 401 21.20 -6.46 -30.22
C ARG A 401 20.64 -6.61 -28.80
N LEU A 402 19.38 -7.03 -28.65
CA LEU A 402 18.73 -7.29 -27.35
C LEU A 402 19.00 -8.73 -26.84
N ARG A 403 19.67 -9.59 -27.64
CA ARG A 403 19.97 -11.00 -27.30
C ARG A 403 21.01 -11.20 -26.19
N ARG A 404 21.59 -10.13 -25.64
CA ARG A 404 22.44 -10.20 -24.43
C ARG A 404 21.60 -10.50 -23.18
N HIS A 405 20.30 -10.21 -23.20
CA HIS A 405 19.31 -10.47 -22.15
C HIS A 405 18.56 -11.80 -22.32
N ARG A 406 19.22 -12.90 -22.73
CA ARG A 406 18.56 -14.21 -22.80
C ARG A 406 18.18 -14.70 -21.41
N ARG A 407 17.01 -14.26 -20.94
CA ARG A 407 16.27 -14.90 -19.85
C ARG A 407 15.47 -16.06 -20.39
N LEU A 408 15.37 -17.14 -19.62
CA LEU A 408 14.48 -18.28 -19.89
C LEU A 408 13.34 -18.23 -18.88
N LEU A 409 12.12 -18.42 -19.36
CA LEU A 409 10.95 -18.59 -18.51
C LEU A 409 10.71 -20.09 -18.32
N THR A 410 10.67 -20.53 -17.07
CA THR A 410 10.30 -21.88 -16.67
C THR A 410 8.92 -21.84 -16.04
N VAL A 411 8.00 -22.68 -16.50
CA VAL A 411 6.62 -22.78 -16.02
C VAL A 411 6.33 -24.18 -15.53
N SER A 412 5.78 -24.30 -14.33
CA SER A 412 5.42 -25.56 -13.68
C SER A 412 4.10 -25.41 -12.90
N PRO A 413 3.46 -26.50 -12.47
CA PRO A 413 2.31 -26.42 -11.57
C PRO A 413 2.62 -25.77 -10.21
N ALA A 414 3.90 -25.67 -9.81
CA ALA A 414 4.31 -25.08 -8.53
C ALA A 414 4.65 -23.57 -8.63
N GLY A 415 4.76 -23.02 -9.84
CA GLY A 415 5.16 -21.63 -10.02
C GLY A 415 5.86 -21.34 -11.34
N VAL A 416 6.39 -20.12 -11.44
CA VAL A 416 7.15 -19.61 -12.58
C VAL A 416 8.52 -19.06 -12.17
N SER A 417 9.49 -19.11 -13.07
CA SER A 417 10.84 -18.61 -12.80
C SER A 417 11.49 -18.05 -14.05
N LEU A 418 12.08 -16.86 -13.90
CA LEU A 418 12.96 -16.24 -14.88
C LEU A 418 14.40 -16.55 -14.50
N THR A 419 15.19 -17.04 -15.44
CA THR A 419 16.61 -17.35 -15.23
C THR A 419 17.48 -16.67 -16.27
N TRP A 420 18.52 -15.96 -15.84
CA TRP A 420 19.49 -15.28 -16.69
C TRP A 420 20.73 -16.17 -16.92
N ARG A 421 21.58 -15.75 -17.86
CA ARG A 421 22.77 -16.51 -18.27
C ARG A 421 23.84 -16.65 -17.20
N ASP A 422 23.93 -15.66 -16.31
CA ASP A 422 24.83 -15.68 -15.15
C ASP A 422 24.36 -16.63 -14.04
N GLY A 423 23.18 -17.24 -14.20
CA GLY A 423 22.57 -18.16 -13.23
C GLY A 423 21.71 -17.47 -12.18
N SER A 424 21.65 -16.13 -12.18
CA SER A 424 20.67 -15.38 -11.39
C SER A 424 19.25 -15.73 -11.84
N ARG A 425 18.32 -15.66 -10.90
CA ARG A 425 16.92 -16.04 -11.10
C ARG A 425 15.98 -15.27 -10.20
N LEU A 426 14.76 -15.09 -10.68
CA LEU A 426 13.59 -14.66 -9.93
C LEU A 426 12.54 -15.75 -10.04
N THR A 427 12.06 -16.25 -8.91
CA THR A 427 11.09 -17.36 -8.86
C THR A 427 9.88 -16.92 -8.05
N ALA A 428 8.70 -17.06 -8.64
CA ALA A 428 7.43 -16.94 -7.94
C ALA A 428 6.82 -18.33 -7.79
N GLN A 429 6.93 -18.91 -6.59
CA GLN A 429 6.16 -20.11 -6.25
C GLN A 429 4.73 -19.69 -5.94
N TYR A 430 3.75 -20.47 -6.39
CA TYR A 430 2.35 -20.06 -6.24
C TYR A 430 1.89 -20.07 -4.77
N ASP A 431 2.48 -20.93 -3.93
CA ASP A 431 2.19 -21.00 -2.50
C ASP A 431 2.80 -19.85 -1.69
N SER A 432 3.89 -19.24 -2.19
CA SER A 432 4.51 -18.05 -1.60
C SER A 432 4.08 -16.74 -2.28
N THR A 433 3.25 -16.80 -3.32
CA THR A 433 2.72 -15.61 -3.98
C THR A 433 1.64 -14.99 -3.10
N VAL A 434 1.76 -13.69 -2.81
CA VAL A 434 0.80 -12.93 -1.98
C VAL A 434 -0.03 -11.94 -2.79
N LEU A 435 0.37 -11.68 -4.03
CA LEU A 435 -0.35 -10.81 -4.95
C LEU A 435 -0.03 -11.23 -6.39
N CYS A 436 -1.06 -11.33 -7.22
CA CYS A 436 -0.97 -11.33 -8.67
C CYS A 436 -1.61 -10.05 -9.18
N PHE A 437 -0.78 -9.11 -9.61
CA PHE A 437 -1.27 -7.93 -10.31
C PHE A 437 -1.49 -8.27 -11.78
N ARG A 438 -2.74 -8.08 -12.23
CA ARG A 438 -3.22 -8.41 -13.56
C ARG A 438 -3.37 -7.15 -14.39
N GLU A 439 -2.62 -7.09 -15.47
CA GLU A 439 -2.86 -6.18 -16.58
C GLU A 439 -3.34 -7.01 -17.77
N GLU A 440 -3.82 -6.38 -18.84
CA GLU A 440 -4.44 -7.10 -19.96
C GLU A 440 -3.56 -8.23 -20.53
N GLU A 441 -2.30 -7.91 -20.87
CA GLU A 441 -1.34 -8.84 -21.49
C GLU A 441 -0.18 -9.17 -20.55
N SER A 442 -0.27 -8.86 -19.26
CA SER A 442 0.78 -9.16 -18.28
C SER A 442 0.26 -9.67 -16.95
N ARG A 443 1.10 -10.44 -16.26
CA ARG A 443 0.90 -10.84 -14.86
C ARG A 443 2.17 -10.53 -14.09
N THR A 444 2.04 -9.81 -12.98
CA THR A 444 3.12 -9.59 -12.02
C THR A 444 2.82 -10.36 -10.76
N LEU A 445 3.61 -11.40 -10.47
CA LEU A 445 3.50 -12.20 -9.25
C LEU A 445 4.48 -11.66 -8.22
N LEU A 446 3.97 -11.27 -7.05
CA LEU A 446 4.74 -10.78 -5.92
C LEU A 446 4.75 -11.86 -4.82
N THR A 447 5.94 -12.27 -4.39
CA THR A 447 6.14 -13.28 -3.36
C THR A 447 6.30 -12.68 -1.97
N ASP A 448 6.04 -13.50 -0.94
CA ASP A 448 6.17 -13.17 0.48
C ASP A 448 7.57 -12.70 0.93
N ASP A 449 8.60 -12.96 0.12
CA ASP A 449 9.98 -12.50 0.32
C ASP A 449 10.33 -11.21 -0.45
N GLY A 450 9.35 -10.63 -1.14
CA GLY A 450 9.49 -9.35 -1.84
C GLY A 450 10.07 -9.42 -3.24
N PHE A 451 10.41 -10.62 -3.75
CA PHE A 451 10.68 -10.77 -5.17
C PHE A 451 9.38 -10.64 -5.98
N PHE A 452 9.53 -10.19 -7.23
CA PHE A 452 8.43 -10.20 -8.18
C PHE A 452 8.85 -10.77 -9.53
N VAL A 453 7.94 -11.48 -10.17
CA VAL A 453 8.10 -12.02 -11.52
C VAL A 453 7.00 -11.44 -12.40
N ARG A 454 7.40 -10.55 -13.31
CA ARG A 454 6.52 -10.03 -14.37
C ARG A 454 6.65 -10.89 -15.64
N ILE A 455 5.50 -11.28 -16.19
CA ILE A 455 5.39 -12.02 -17.44
C ILE A 455 4.44 -11.27 -18.36
N ASP A 456 4.99 -10.69 -19.43
CA ASP A 456 4.22 -10.11 -20.54
C ASP A 456 4.01 -11.17 -21.63
N ALA A 457 2.78 -11.40 -22.10
CA ALA A 457 2.47 -12.47 -23.05
C ALA A 457 3.23 -12.35 -24.37
N GLU A 458 3.49 -11.12 -24.82
CA GLU A 458 4.19 -10.83 -26.09
C GLU A 458 5.68 -11.18 -26.03
N ASP A 459 6.27 -11.17 -24.83
CA ASP A 459 7.68 -11.47 -24.62
C ASP A 459 7.99 -12.95 -24.84
N TRP A 460 7.00 -13.85 -24.81
CA TRP A 460 7.24 -15.29 -24.69
C TRP A 460 6.54 -16.12 -25.76
N THR A 461 7.25 -17.15 -26.23
CA THR A 461 6.63 -18.23 -27.01
C THR A 461 5.48 -18.87 -26.23
N ALA A 462 4.26 -18.82 -26.79
CA ALA A 462 3.02 -19.24 -26.14
C ALA A 462 2.69 -18.46 -24.85
N GLY A 463 3.07 -17.19 -24.73
CA GLY A 463 2.87 -16.37 -23.54
C GLY A 463 1.41 -16.30 -23.08
N LYS A 464 0.42 -16.17 -23.99
CA LYS A 464 -1.01 -16.21 -23.62
C LYS A 464 -1.42 -17.50 -22.92
N LYS A 465 -0.85 -18.64 -23.33
CA LYS A 465 -1.08 -19.92 -22.65
C LYS A 465 -0.46 -19.91 -21.25
N VAL A 466 0.73 -19.33 -21.10
CA VAL A 466 1.37 -19.18 -19.79
C VAL A 466 0.52 -18.32 -18.85
N LEU A 467 -0.01 -17.18 -19.32
CA LEU A 467 -0.88 -16.34 -18.49
C LEU A 467 -2.12 -17.12 -18.02
N GLY A 468 -2.76 -17.90 -18.89
CA GLY A 468 -3.88 -18.75 -18.50
C GLY A 468 -3.52 -19.86 -17.51
N GLU A 469 -2.27 -20.37 -17.54
CA GLU A 469 -1.76 -21.32 -16.54
C GLU A 469 -1.53 -20.65 -15.18
N ILE A 470 -1.13 -19.38 -15.16
CA ILE A 470 -0.98 -18.57 -13.94
C ILE A 470 -2.37 -18.24 -13.36
N ASP A 471 -3.29 -17.74 -14.18
CA ASP A 471 -4.65 -17.37 -13.78
C ASP A 471 -5.41 -18.55 -13.16
N ALA A 472 -5.16 -19.77 -13.65
CA ALA A 472 -5.77 -20.98 -13.10
C ALA A 472 -5.14 -21.47 -11.79
N ALA A 473 -3.92 -21.03 -11.46
CA ALA A 473 -3.16 -21.50 -10.31
C ALA A 473 -3.22 -20.53 -9.12
N ILE A 474 -3.37 -19.22 -9.36
CA ILE A 474 -3.45 -18.21 -8.32
C ILE A 474 -4.87 -18.15 -7.73
N PRO A 475 -5.04 -18.19 -6.40
CA PRO A 475 -6.32 -17.96 -5.75
C PRO A 475 -6.92 -16.59 -6.12
N PRO A 476 -8.22 -16.49 -6.45
CA PRO A 476 -8.84 -15.22 -6.87
C PRO A 476 -8.67 -14.07 -5.89
N GLU A 477 -8.64 -14.35 -4.59
CA GLU A 477 -8.45 -13.37 -3.51
C GLU A 477 -7.06 -12.71 -3.51
N LEU A 478 -6.10 -13.25 -4.24
CA LEU A 478 -4.76 -12.67 -4.44
C LEU A 478 -4.65 -11.89 -5.74
N VAL A 479 -5.68 -11.92 -6.60
CA VAL A 479 -5.66 -11.27 -7.91
C VAL A 479 -6.22 -9.85 -7.79
N VAL A 480 -5.38 -8.88 -8.14
CA VAL A 480 -5.80 -7.47 -8.26
C VAL A 480 -5.65 -7.08 -9.72
N SER A 481 -6.70 -6.51 -10.31
CA SER A 481 -6.65 -6.01 -11.67
C SER A 481 -6.28 -4.53 -11.71
N GLU A 482 -5.54 -4.13 -12.75
CA GLU A 482 -5.27 -2.73 -13.07
C GLU A 482 -6.57 -1.95 -13.33
N ASP A 483 -7.50 -2.55 -14.08
CA ASP A 483 -8.82 -1.98 -14.37
C ASP A 483 -9.91 -3.04 -14.14
N PRO A 484 -10.39 -3.20 -12.90
CA PRO A 484 -11.45 -4.15 -12.57
C PRO A 484 -12.77 -3.87 -13.29
N MET A 485 -13.04 -2.60 -13.63
CA MET A 485 -14.26 -2.21 -14.35
C MET A 485 -14.19 -2.64 -15.81
N LEU A 486 -13.03 -2.49 -16.46
CA LEU A 486 -12.79 -3.05 -17.78
C LEU A 486 -12.88 -4.58 -17.76
N ASP A 487 -12.30 -5.26 -16.77
CA ASP A 487 -12.40 -6.72 -16.63
C ASP A 487 -13.85 -7.19 -16.51
N ALA A 488 -14.66 -6.51 -15.71
CA ALA A 488 -16.10 -6.80 -15.58
C ALA A 488 -16.81 -6.67 -16.93
N ARG A 489 -16.58 -5.56 -17.65
CA ARG A 489 -17.11 -5.33 -19.00
C ARG A 489 -16.65 -6.40 -20.00
N VAL A 490 -15.38 -6.81 -19.95
CA VAL A 490 -14.82 -7.87 -20.79
C VAL A 490 -15.56 -9.19 -20.55
N GLU A 491 -15.80 -9.55 -19.29
CA GLU A 491 -16.52 -10.78 -18.96
C GLU A 491 -18.00 -10.72 -19.34
N GLU A 492 -18.69 -9.60 -19.09
CA GLU A 492 -20.09 -9.39 -19.50
C GLU A 492 -20.27 -9.50 -21.02
N VAL A 493 -19.43 -8.77 -21.79
CA VAL A 493 -19.38 -8.86 -23.26
C VAL A 493 -19.11 -10.30 -23.69
N GLY A 494 -18.15 -10.96 -23.03
CA GLY A 494 -17.79 -12.35 -23.31
C GLY A 494 -18.94 -13.33 -23.06
N GLN A 495 -19.66 -13.21 -21.95
CA GLN A 495 -20.82 -14.04 -21.61
C GLN A 495 -21.94 -13.87 -22.63
N LEU A 496 -22.28 -12.62 -22.95
CA LEU A 496 -23.32 -12.32 -23.94
C LEU A 496 -22.91 -12.79 -25.34
N ALA A 497 -21.65 -12.65 -25.72
CA ALA A 497 -21.14 -13.17 -26.99
C ALA A 497 -21.20 -14.70 -27.07
N ARG A 498 -20.85 -15.41 -25.98
CA ARG A 498 -20.94 -16.88 -25.87
C ARG A 498 -22.38 -17.39 -25.95
N SER A 499 -23.34 -16.67 -25.39
CA SER A 499 -24.76 -17.03 -25.46
C SER A 499 -25.40 -16.68 -26.82
N THR A 500 -24.90 -15.63 -27.48
CA THR A 500 -25.47 -15.12 -28.75
C THR A 500 -24.89 -15.81 -29.98
N PHE A 501 -23.58 -16.08 -30.01
CA PHE A 501 -22.89 -16.52 -31.21
C PHE A 501 -22.33 -17.94 -31.09
N LYS A 502 -22.55 -18.75 -32.13
CA LYS A 502 -21.90 -20.07 -32.26
C LYS A 502 -20.42 -19.99 -32.64
N ARG A 503 -19.99 -18.90 -33.28
CA ARG A 503 -18.62 -18.69 -33.79
C ARG A 503 -18.22 -17.25 -33.59
N THR A 504 -17.28 -16.98 -32.69
CA THR A 504 -16.84 -15.62 -32.33
C THR A 504 -15.56 -15.18 -33.05
N TRP A 505 -14.80 -16.11 -33.64
CA TRP A 505 -13.49 -15.81 -34.27
C TRP A 505 -13.56 -14.82 -35.44
N MET A 506 -14.72 -14.66 -36.10
CA MET A 506 -14.89 -13.70 -37.20
C MET A 506 -15.08 -12.25 -36.73
N ILE A 507 -15.31 -12.05 -35.43
CA ILE A 507 -15.54 -10.75 -34.79
C ILE A 507 -14.66 -10.59 -33.54
N SER A 508 -13.50 -11.28 -33.51
CA SER A 508 -12.66 -11.34 -32.32
C SER A 508 -12.10 -9.97 -31.93
N ASP A 509 -11.83 -9.12 -32.91
CA ASP A 509 -11.20 -7.82 -32.68
C ASP A 509 -12.23 -6.80 -32.22
N GLU A 510 -13.45 -6.89 -32.76
CA GLU A 510 -14.60 -6.11 -32.32
C GLU A 510 -14.99 -6.46 -30.88
N LEU A 511 -15.04 -7.76 -30.54
CA LEU A 511 -15.34 -8.21 -29.18
C LEU A 511 -14.28 -7.78 -28.15
N LYS A 512 -13.00 -7.68 -28.55
CA LYS A 512 -11.94 -7.11 -27.70
C LYS A 512 -12.04 -5.61 -27.55
N THR A 513 -12.55 -4.92 -28.58
CA THR A 513 -12.65 -3.46 -28.60
C THR A 513 -13.85 -2.97 -27.79
N LEU A 514 -15.01 -3.63 -27.93
CA LEU A 514 -16.29 -3.22 -27.36
C LEU A 514 -16.23 -2.85 -25.86
N PRO A 515 -15.61 -3.62 -24.95
CA PRO A 515 -15.56 -3.28 -23.53
C PRO A 515 -15.00 -1.88 -23.24
N ARG A 516 -14.01 -1.40 -24.03
CA ARG A 516 -13.42 -0.06 -23.86
C ARG A 516 -14.29 1.06 -24.40
N LEU A 517 -15.33 0.73 -25.16
CA LEU A 517 -16.25 1.68 -25.74
C LEU A 517 -17.46 1.91 -24.85
N LEU A 518 -17.71 0.99 -23.91
CA LEU A 518 -18.80 1.09 -22.97
C LEU A 518 -18.42 2.03 -21.82
N GLU A 519 -19.35 2.90 -21.45
CA GLU A 519 -19.24 3.77 -20.30
C GLU A 519 -19.48 3.02 -19.00
N ASP A 520 -19.07 3.61 -17.88
CA ASP A 520 -19.30 3.04 -16.57
C ASP A 520 -20.82 2.95 -16.29
N GLY A 521 -21.25 1.76 -15.86
CA GLY A 521 -22.65 1.42 -15.63
C GLY A 521 -23.52 1.31 -16.87
N GLU A 522 -22.94 1.30 -18.09
CA GLU A 522 -23.67 1.00 -19.32
C GLU A 522 -23.90 -0.51 -19.46
N VAL A 523 -25.15 -0.94 -19.64
CA VAL A 523 -25.56 -2.35 -19.63
C VAL A 523 -25.83 -2.82 -21.05
N LEU A 524 -25.15 -3.86 -21.50
CA LEU A 524 -25.43 -4.46 -22.81
C LEU A 524 -26.74 -5.24 -22.82
N LEU A 525 -27.60 -4.91 -23.78
CA LEU A 525 -28.91 -5.53 -23.98
C LEU A 525 -28.85 -6.62 -25.07
N ALA A 526 -28.15 -6.36 -26.17
CA ALA A 526 -28.11 -7.28 -27.30
C ALA A 526 -26.83 -7.14 -28.12
N LEU A 527 -26.39 -8.26 -28.69
CA LEU A 527 -25.33 -8.33 -29.70
C LEU A 527 -25.87 -8.93 -30.99
N ALA A 528 -25.39 -8.42 -32.12
CA ALA A 528 -25.57 -9.02 -33.43
C ALA A 528 -24.32 -8.83 -34.29
N LYS A 529 -24.09 -9.73 -35.24
CA LYS A 529 -23.20 -9.43 -36.36
C LYS A 529 -24.00 -8.73 -37.42
N ALA A 530 -23.39 -7.78 -38.11
CA ALA A 530 -24.00 -7.17 -39.27
C ALA A 530 -22.94 -6.71 -40.28
N SER A 531 -23.35 -6.59 -41.53
CA SER A 531 -22.56 -6.04 -42.62
C SER A 531 -23.01 -4.62 -42.94
N ARG A 532 -22.08 -3.66 -42.96
CA ARG A 532 -22.31 -2.33 -43.55
C ARG A 532 -21.53 -2.24 -44.85
N GLY A 533 -22.22 -2.40 -45.97
CA GLY A 533 -21.57 -2.60 -47.27
C GLY A 533 -20.76 -3.90 -47.26
N TRP A 534 -19.45 -3.82 -47.47
CA TRP A 534 -18.55 -4.99 -47.47
C TRP A 534 -17.88 -5.26 -46.11
N LYS A 535 -18.16 -4.44 -45.09
CA LYS A 535 -17.53 -4.52 -43.77
C LYS A 535 -18.41 -5.33 -42.83
N LEU A 536 -17.94 -6.52 -42.45
CA LEU A 536 -18.50 -7.28 -41.34
C LEU A 536 -18.07 -6.65 -40.02
N GLY A 537 -19.01 -6.51 -39.08
CA GLY A 537 -18.73 -5.96 -37.75
C GLY A 537 -19.69 -6.46 -36.68
N LEU A 538 -19.49 -5.95 -35.48
CA LEU A 538 -20.32 -6.19 -34.29
C LEU A 538 -21.26 -5.00 -34.08
N LEU A 539 -22.55 -5.29 -34.05
CA LEU A 539 -23.60 -4.38 -33.61
C LEU A 539 -23.91 -4.69 -32.14
N ALA A 540 -23.73 -3.70 -31.26
CA ALA A 540 -23.95 -3.84 -29.83
C ALA A 540 -24.91 -2.77 -29.34
N LEU A 541 -26.06 -3.21 -28.83
CA LEU A 541 -27.07 -2.35 -28.24
C LEU A 541 -26.94 -2.43 -26.72
N SER A 542 -26.72 -1.29 -26.09
CA SER A 542 -26.79 -1.13 -24.64
C SER A 542 -28.08 -0.41 -24.23
N ASP A 543 -28.25 -0.23 -22.93
CA ASP A 543 -29.33 0.55 -22.35
C ASP A 543 -29.22 2.05 -22.66
N ARG A 544 -28.04 2.52 -23.05
CA ARG A 544 -27.75 3.93 -23.35
C ARG A 544 -27.39 4.21 -24.79
N ARG A 545 -26.80 3.28 -25.54
CA ARG A 545 -26.24 3.55 -26.87
C ARG A 545 -26.30 2.36 -27.82
N LEU A 546 -26.24 2.64 -29.12
CA LEU A 546 -26.04 1.66 -30.17
C LEU A 546 -24.67 1.84 -30.82
N HIS A 547 -23.86 0.79 -30.77
CA HIS A 547 -22.50 0.75 -31.33
C HIS A 547 -22.43 -0.16 -32.55
N PHE A 548 -21.80 0.29 -33.64
CA PHE A 548 -21.38 -0.60 -34.73
C PHE A 548 -19.85 -0.52 -34.90
N VAL A 549 -19.18 -1.60 -34.51
CA VAL A 549 -17.71 -1.74 -34.44
C VAL A 549 -17.23 -2.65 -35.58
N TYR A 550 -16.18 -2.27 -36.32
CA TYR A 550 -15.53 -3.14 -37.31
C TYR A 550 -14.02 -2.91 -37.35
N GLY A 551 -13.25 -3.99 -37.46
CA GLY A 551 -11.79 -3.97 -37.55
C GLY A 551 -11.05 -3.68 -36.23
N GLU A 552 -9.72 -3.66 -36.32
CA GLU A 552 -8.82 -3.47 -35.19
C GLU A 552 -8.56 -1.97 -34.92
N GLY A 553 -8.75 -1.53 -33.66
CA GLY A 553 -8.51 -0.16 -33.18
C GLY A 553 -9.57 0.85 -33.62
N THR A 554 -10.41 1.29 -32.67
CA THR A 554 -11.36 2.46 -32.69
C THR A 554 -11.93 2.94 -34.03
N LYS A 555 -12.05 2.10 -35.05
CA LYS A 555 -12.80 2.40 -36.27
C LYS A 555 -14.26 2.16 -35.98
N HIS A 556 -14.81 3.03 -35.15
CA HIS A 556 -16.25 3.15 -34.97
C HIS A 556 -16.86 3.57 -36.29
N SER A 557 -17.90 2.86 -36.71
CA SER A 557 -18.70 3.32 -37.84
C SER A 557 -19.63 4.44 -37.42
N PHE A 558 -20.16 4.34 -36.20
CA PHE A 558 -21.01 5.30 -35.51
C PHE A 558 -21.27 4.81 -34.07
N VAL A 559 -21.62 5.75 -33.20
CA VAL A 559 -22.23 5.53 -31.88
C VAL A 559 -23.45 6.43 -31.82
N LEU A 560 -24.60 5.88 -31.41
CA LEU A 560 -25.85 6.65 -31.27
C LEU A 560 -26.32 6.60 -29.83
N GLU A 561 -26.63 7.75 -29.25
CA GLU A 561 -27.38 7.81 -27.99
C GLU A 561 -28.74 7.14 -28.18
N ARG A 562 -29.11 6.29 -27.23
CA ARG A 562 -30.36 5.54 -27.23
C ARG A 562 -31.48 6.46 -26.80
N GLY A 563 -32.09 7.10 -27.80
CA GLY A 563 -33.49 7.52 -27.77
C GLY A 563 -34.30 6.68 -28.74
N ARG A 564 -35.48 7.16 -29.17
CA ARG A 564 -36.16 6.64 -30.36
C ARG A 564 -35.26 6.81 -31.59
N ILE A 565 -34.40 5.83 -31.86
CA ILE A 565 -33.64 5.71 -33.09
C ILE A 565 -34.59 5.07 -34.10
N PRO A 566 -35.08 5.80 -35.13
CA PRO A 566 -35.99 5.23 -36.11
C PRO A 566 -35.33 4.02 -36.76
N ALA A 567 -35.89 2.85 -36.49
CA ALA A 567 -35.46 1.58 -37.03
C ALA A 567 -36.58 1.00 -37.89
N GLN A 568 -36.21 0.31 -38.97
CA GLN A 568 -37.18 -0.46 -39.75
C GLN A 568 -36.52 -1.73 -40.28
N LEU A 569 -37.25 -2.84 -40.24
CA LEU A 569 -36.86 -4.07 -40.91
C LEU A 569 -37.03 -3.98 -42.42
N ASP A 570 -36.02 -4.45 -43.16
CA ASP A 570 -36.11 -4.72 -44.59
C ASP A 570 -35.90 -6.22 -44.86
N GLY A 571 -36.97 -6.99 -44.74
CA GLY A 571 -36.92 -8.45 -44.74
C GLY A 571 -36.50 -9.02 -43.37
N SER A 572 -35.98 -10.25 -43.35
CA SER A 572 -35.73 -10.97 -42.08
C SER A 572 -34.34 -10.77 -41.46
N SER A 573 -33.42 -10.11 -42.17
CA SER A 573 -32.00 -10.02 -41.81
C SER A 573 -31.36 -8.68 -42.14
N THR A 574 -32.14 -7.66 -42.48
CA THR A 574 -31.64 -6.31 -42.72
C THR A 574 -32.33 -5.36 -41.75
N LEU A 575 -31.52 -4.64 -40.99
CA LEU A 575 -31.97 -3.57 -40.10
C LEU A 575 -31.56 -2.23 -40.73
N LYS A 576 -32.53 -1.36 -40.97
CA LYS A 576 -32.26 0.02 -41.39
C LYS A 576 -32.36 0.95 -40.20
N LEU A 577 -31.39 1.84 -40.06
CA LEU A 577 -31.33 2.83 -38.99
C LEU A 577 -31.27 4.21 -39.61
N PHE A 578 -31.96 5.19 -39.02
CA PHE A 578 -31.85 6.59 -39.41
C PHE A 578 -30.77 7.28 -38.58
N VAL A 579 -29.70 7.73 -39.23
CA VAL A 579 -28.47 8.27 -38.61
C VAL A 579 -28.06 9.52 -39.39
N GLU A 580 -27.80 10.64 -38.71
CA GLU A 580 -27.28 11.89 -39.32
C GLU A 580 -28.04 12.31 -40.60
N ASP A 581 -29.38 12.28 -40.55
CA ASP A 581 -30.29 12.59 -41.66
C ASP A 581 -30.27 11.61 -42.86
N GLU A 582 -29.64 10.44 -42.73
CA GLU A 582 -29.63 9.39 -43.75
C GLU A 582 -30.05 8.00 -43.21
N TRP A 583 -30.62 7.17 -44.09
CA TRP A 583 -30.89 5.77 -43.79
C TRP A 583 -29.66 4.92 -44.08
N ILE A 584 -29.10 4.30 -43.06
CA ILE A 584 -28.05 3.29 -43.20
C ILE A 584 -28.67 1.89 -43.16
N SER A 585 -28.15 0.98 -43.98
CA SER A 585 -28.58 -0.44 -44.00
C SER A 585 -27.51 -1.33 -43.40
N LEU A 586 -27.88 -2.10 -42.39
CA LEU A 586 -27.10 -3.16 -41.81
C LEU A 586 -27.67 -4.50 -42.30
N THR A 587 -26.96 -5.15 -43.21
CA THR A 587 -27.38 -6.42 -43.84
C THR A 587 -26.79 -7.62 -43.11
N ASP A 588 -27.25 -8.83 -43.45
CA ASP A 588 -26.73 -10.09 -42.92
C ASP A 588 -26.72 -10.14 -41.38
N VAL A 589 -27.77 -9.60 -40.76
CA VAL A 589 -27.87 -9.53 -39.30
C VAL A 589 -28.02 -10.94 -38.72
N GLU A 590 -27.03 -11.35 -37.92
CA GLU A 590 -26.98 -12.66 -37.26
C GLU A 590 -26.88 -12.52 -35.73
N PRO A 591 -27.49 -13.44 -34.96
CA PRO A 591 -28.21 -14.65 -35.38
C PRO A 591 -29.60 -14.35 -35.99
N LYS A 592 -30.17 -15.33 -36.72
CA LYS A 592 -31.49 -15.19 -37.36
C LYS A 592 -32.56 -14.75 -36.35
N GLY A 593 -33.34 -13.74 -36.70
CA GLY A 593 -34.38 -13.14 -35.84
C GLY A 593 -33.88 -11.97 -34.99
N LYS A 594 -32.55 -11.77 -34.87
CA LYS A 594 -31.97 -10.71 -34.05
C LYS A 594 -32.25 -9.30 -34.60
N ALA A 595 -32.43 -9.14 -35.92
CA ALA A 595 -32.82 -7.86 -36.51
C ALA A 595 -34.17 -7.35 -35.97
N ALA A 596 -35.15 -8.25 -35.81
CA ALA A 596 -36.47 -7.90 -35.30
C ALA A 596 -36.48 -7.60 -33.80
N GLU A 597 -35.67 -8.33 -33.04
CA GLU A 597 -35.43 -8.05 -31.62
C GLU A 597 -34.79 -6.67 -31.43
N LEU A 598 -33.79 -6.33 -32.23
CA LEU A 598 -33.13 -5.03 -32.18
C LEU A 598 -34.06 -3.88 -32.56
N GLU A 599 -34.88 -4.02 -33.62
CA GLU A 599 -35.90 -3.03 -33.98
C GLU A 599 -36.85 -2.75 -32.79
N GLN A 600 -37.36 -3.82 -32.16
CA GLN A 600 -38.24 -3.68 -30.99
C GLN A 600 -37.57 -2.98 -29.82
N LEU A 601 -36.31 -3.32 -29.51
CA LEU A 601 -35.56 -2.73 -28.39
C LEU A 601 -35.19 -1.26 -28.62
N LEU A 602 -35.05 -0.84 -29.88
CA LEU A 602 -34.79 0.53 -30.29
C LEU A 602 -36.07 1.38 -30.27
N ASP A 603 -37.23 0.78 -30.56
CA ASP A 603 -38.53 1.45 -30.51
C ASP A 603 -39.14 1.55 -29.09
N SER A 604 -38.72 0.68 -28.16
CA SER A 604 -39.35 0.49 -26.85
C SER A 604 -38.95 1.50 -25.75
N THR A 605 -38.33 2.64 -26.08
CA THR A 605 -37.81 3.59 -25.08
C THR A 605 -38.14 5.03 -25.42
#